data_AF-A0A8T6LW95-F1
#
_entry.id   AF-A0A8T6LW95-F1
#
_cell.length_a   1.000
_cell.length_b   1.000
_cell.length_c   1.000
_cell.angle_alpha   90.00
_cell.angle_beta   90.00
_cell.angle_gamma   90.00
#
_symmetry.space_group_name_H-M   'P 1'
#
loop_
_entity.id
_entity.type
_entity.pdbx_description
1 polymer ?
#
loop_
_entity_poly.entity_id
_entity_poly.type
_entity_poly.pdbx_seq_one_letter_code
_entity_poly.pdbx_strand_id
1 'polypeptide(L)'
;MDDSTPLFTMVKSQTIREAPESLSEKSQGLLDTLSMLCSFYSAEDLASFLFSPMFTELARQEDAWLSFEIGLYVDHTKTLDLVPSKKEILMADSHSTGAFAGDLHQCVDETDAVAQLNKWHSLVHSPGSRFE
;
A
#
# COMPACT_ATOMS: atom_id res chain seq x y z
N MET A 1 19.49 -19.59 -4.02
CA MET A 1 19.21 -18.18 -4.31
C MET A 1 17.94 -17.88 -3.55
N ASP A 2 18.03 -17.04 -2.52
CA ASP A 2 17.02 -16.91 -1.47
C ASP A 2 15.83 -16.10 -2.01
N ASP A 3 14.95 -16.78 -2.73
CA ASP A 3 13.74 -16.24 -3.38
C ASP A 3 12.61 -15.99 -2.35
N SER A 4 12.97 -15.54 -1.14
CA SER A 4 12.08 -15.57 0.04
C SER A 4 12.12 -14.31 0.89
N THR A 5 12.67 -13.22 0.36
CA THR A 5 12.60 -11.92 1.06
C THR A 5 11.40 -11.13 0.55
N PRO A 6 10.50 -10.65 1.43
CA PRO A 6 9.43 -9.76 1.03
C PRO A 6 9.97 -8.51 0.33
N LEU A 7 9.23 -7.98 -0.66
CA LEU A 7 9.59 -6.74 -1.34
C LEU A 7 8.97 -5.53 -0.65
N PHE A 8 7.70 -5.66 -0.26
CA PHE A 8 6.92 -4.58 0.30
C PHE A 8 6.47 -4.89 1.71
N THR A 9 6.22 -3.85 2.46
CA THR A 9 5.53 -3.88 3.74
C THR A 9 4.34 -2.95 3.64
N MET A 10 3.27 -3.25 4.35
CA MET A 10 2.14 -2.35 4.51
C MET A 10 1.69 -2.36 5.96
N VAL A 11 1.40 -1.17 6.47
CA VAL A 11 0.85 -0.99 7.81
C VAL A 11 -0.20 0.12 7.78
N LYS A 12 -1.17 0.02 8.68
CA LYS A 12 -2.09 1.13 8.94
C LYS A 12 -1.29 2.33 9.45
N SER A 13 -1.33 3.43 8.70
CA SER A 13 -0.63 4.66 9.06
C SER A 13 -1.46 5.46 10.06
N GLN A 14 -2.68 5.86 9.66
CA GLN A 14 -3.56 6.65 10.52
C GLN A 14 -5.02 6.48 10.14
N THR A 15 -5.89 6.89 11.07
CA THR A 15 -7.32 7.00 10.84
C THR A 15 -7.62 8.46 10.49
N ILE A 16 -8.01 8.72 9.24
CA ILE A 16 -8.26 10.07 8.71
C ILE A 16 -9.66 10.58 9.12
N ARG A 17 -10.63 9.68 9.28
CA ARG A 17 -12.01 10.00 9.66
C ARG A 17 -12.57 8.97 10.63
N GLU A 18 -13.73 9.29 11.21
CA GLU A 18 -14.46 8.34 12.06
C GLU A 18 -14.71 7.03 11.30
N ALA A 19 -14.54 5.92 12.03
CA ALA A 19 -14.80 4.60 11.47
C ALA A 19 -16.28 4.48 11.07
N PRO A 20 -16.59 3.78 9.96
CA PRO A 20 -17.97 3.57 9.57
C PRO A 20 -18.71 2.80 10.68
N GLU A 21 -19.98 3.16 10.92
CA GLU A 21 -20.78 2.59 12.02
C GLU A 21 -21.00 1.07 11.91
N SER A 22 -20.80 0.49 10.71
CA SER A 22 -21.10 -0.91 10.40
C SER A 22 -19.87 -1.71 9.93
N LEU A 23 -18.76 -1.68 10.67
CA LEU A 23 -17.66 -2.63 10.41
C LEU A 23 -18.05 -4.04 10.84
N SER A 24 -17.88 -5.02 9.95
CA SER A 24 -18.03 -6.43 10.28
C SER A 24 -16.92 -6.89 11.23
N GLU A 25 -17.16 -7.94 12.03
CA GLU A 25 -16.11 -8.54 12.88
C GLU A 25 -14.88 -8.96 12.04
N LYS A 26 -15.10 -9.38 10.79
CA LYS A 26 -14.04 -9.71 9.83
C LYS A 26 -13.21 -8.49 9.45
N SER A 27 -13.87 -7.37 9.15
CA SER A 27 -13.20 -6.10 8.85
C SER A 27 -12.40 -5.60 10.04
N GLN A 28 -12.93 -5.73 11.26
CA GLN A 28 -12.21 -5.36 12.48
C GLN A 28 -10.97 -6.23 12.70
N GLY A 29 -11.04 -7.55 12.48
CA GLY A 29 -9.89 -8.45 12.56
C GLY A 29 -8.84 -8.16 11.49
N LEU A 30 -9.27 -7.81 10.28
CA LEU A 30 -8.36 -7.38 9.21
C LEU A 30 -7.67 -6.06 9.58
N LEU A 31 -8.39 -5.11 10.16
CA LEU A 31 -7.82 -3.84 10.61
C LEU A 31 -6.78 -4.04 11.72
N ASP A 32 -7.03 -4.94 12.66
CA ASP A 32 -6.07 -5.31 13.70
C ASP A 32 -4.80 -5.93 13.08
N THR A 33 -4.98 -6.82 12.11
CA THR A 33 -3.89 -7.42 11.34
C THR A 33 -3.08 -6.37 10.59
N LEU A 34 -3.74 -5.42 9.92
CA LEU A 34 -3.09 -4.31 9.21
C LEU A 34 -2.49 -3.27 10.15
N SER A 35 -2.89 -3.23 11.42
CA SER A 35 -2.23 -2.41 12.44
C SER A 35 -0.89 -3.01 12.85
N MET A 36 -0.67 -4.30 12.57
CA MET A 36 0.64 -4.91 12.55
C MET A 36 1.24 -4.79 11.15
N LEU A 37 2.56 -4.62 11.08
CA LEU A 37 3.27 -4.55 9.80
C LEU A 37 3.11 -5.88 9.04
N CYS A 38 2.47 -5.81 7.88
CA CYS A 38 2.25 -6.93 6.98
C CYS A 38 3.27 -6.90 5.84
N SER A 39 3.92 -8.03 5.54
CA SER A 39 4.92 -8.11 4.48
C SER A 39 4.37 -8.85 3.27
N PHE A 40 4.72 -8.37 2.07
CA PHE A 40 4.28 -8.89 0.78
C PHE A 40 5.50 -9.26 -0.07
N TYR A 41 5.44 -10.43 -0.71
CA TYR A 41 6.54 -10.97 -1.52
C TYR A 41 6.64 -10.31 -2.89
N SER A 42 5.55 -9.81 -3.43
CA SER A 42 5.52 -9.17 -4.74
C SER A 42 4.56 -7.98 -4.79
N ALA A 43 4.72 -7.15 -5.83
CA ALA A 43 3.74 -6.10 -6.15
C ALA A 43 2.38 -6.71 -6.49
N GLU A 44 2.35 -7.92 -7.07
CA GLU A 44 1.15 -8.68 -7.40
C GLU A 44 0.40 -9.11 -6.13
N ASP A 45 1.10 -9.64 -5.12
CA ASP A 45 0.49 -10.03 -3.85
C ASP A 45 -0.14 -8.83 -3.14
N LEU A 46 0.58 -7.70 -3.11
CA LEU A 46 0.09 -6.47 -2.50
C LEU A 46 -1.12 -5.92 -3.27
N ALA A 47 -1.04 -5.82 -4.59
CA ALA A 47 -2.16 -5.35 -5.41
C ALA A 47 -3.37 -6.28 -5.28
N SER A 48 -3.19 -7.59 -5.36
CA SER A 48 -4.28 -8.55 -5.19
C SER A 48 -4.94 -8.42 -3.82
N PHE A 49 -4.16 -8.16 -2.77
CA PHE A 49 -4.70 -7.84 -1.46
C PHE A 49 -5.52 -6.53 -1.45
N LEU A 50 -5.01 -5.45 -2.04
CA LEU A 50 -5.69 -4.16 -2.14
C LEU A 50 -7.01 -4.21 -2.92
N PHE A 51 -7.12 -5.11 -3.90
CA PHE A 51 -8.34 -5.32 -4.69
C PHE A 51 -9.18 -6.50 -4.19
N SER A 52 -8.75 -7.16 -3.11
CA SER A 52 -9.48 -8.27 -2.53
C SER A 52 -10.84 -7.82 -1.95
N PRO A 53 -11.83 -8.73 -1.88
CA PRO A 53 -13.12 -8.44 -1.27
C PRO A 53 -13.00 -8.00 0.20
N MET A 54 -12.07 -8.59 0.95
CA MET A 54 -11.89 -8.29 2.37
C MET A 54 -11.34 -6.88 2.61
N PHE A 55 -10.36 -6.44 1.82
CA PHE A 55 -9.82 -5.09 1.92
C PHE A 55 -10.82 -4.06 1.39
N THR A 56 -11.54 -4.40 0.32
CA THR A 56 -12.61 -3.55 -0.23
C THR A 56 -13.71 -3.32 0.81
N GLU A 57 -14.16 -4.36 1.51
CA GLU A 57 -15.16 -4.25 2.58
C GLU A 57 -14.68 -3.35 3.73
N LEU A 58 -13.41 -3.47 4.13
CA LEU A 58 -12.84 -2.66 5.21
C LEU A 58 -12.63 -1.18 4.80
N ALA A 59 -11.96 -0.96 3.67
CA ALA A 59 -11.26 0.29 3.39
C ALA A 59 -11.85 1.08 2.20
N ARG A 60 -12.57 0.44 1.27
CA ARG A 60 -13.15 1.12 0.09
C ARG A 60 -14.58 1.61 0.36
N GLN A 61 -14.71 2.43 1.39
CA GLN A 61 -15.96 3.09 1.78
C GLN A 61 -16.20 4.36 0.94
N GLU A 62 -17.41 4.93 1.02
CA GLU A 62 -17.75 6.17 0.29
C GLU A 62 -16.77 7.30 0.58
N ASP A 63 -16.42 7.44 1.85
CA ASP A 63 -15.39 8.35 2.33
C ASP A 63 -14.16 7.56 2.79
N ALA A 64 -13.00 7.98 2.30
CA ALA A 64 -11.74 7.48 2.83
C ALA A 64 -11.63 7.86 4.32
N TRP A 65 -11.41 6.85 5.16
CA TRP A 65 -11.33 6.98 6.61
C TRP A 65 -10.05 6.37 7.20
N LEU A 66 -9.33 5.56 6.41
CA LEU A 66 -8.02 5.00 6.74
C LEU A 66 -6.99 5.46 5.73
N SER A 67 -5.76 5.64 6.20
CA SER A 67 -4.58 5.58 5.35
C SER A 67 -3.66 4.44 5.78
N PHE A 68 -2.94 3.93 4.80
CA PHE A 68 -1.93 2.91 4.95
C PHE A 68 -0.60 3.47 4.47
N GLU A 69 0.48 2.96 5.01
CA GLU A 69 1.83 3.22 4.56
C GLU A 69 2.36 1.95 3.92
N ILE A 70 2.85 2.04 2.69
CA ILE A 70 3.55 0.97 1.99
C ILE A 70 5.04 1.29 2.03
N GLY A 71 5.86 0.45 2.67
CA GLY A 71 7.31 0.61 2.73
C GLY A 71 8.04 -0.43 1.89
N LEU A 72 9.29 -0.14 1.50
CA LEU A 72 10.20 -1.19 1.02
C LEU A 72 10.68 -2.03 2.20
N TYR A 73 10.62 -3.36 2.09
CA TYR A 73 11.08 -4.27 3.15
C TYR A 73 12.57 -4.11 3.46
N VAL A 74 13.39 -3.83 2.45
CA VAL A 74 14.85 -3.66 2.62
C VAL A 74 15.24 -2.27 3.12
N ASP A 75 14.35 -1.28 2.99
CA ASP A 75 14.59 0.10 3.39
C ASP A 75 13.27 0.79 3.79
N HIS A 76 12.96 0.74 5.08
CA HIS A 76 11.73 1.31 5.62
C HIS A 76 11.72 2.85 5.60
N THR A 77 12.80 3.50 5.16
CA THR A 77 12.81 4.96 4.91
C THR A 77 12.21 5.31 3.55
N LYS A 78 11.90 4.32 2.71
CA LYS A 78 11.20 4.50 1.43
C LYS A 78 9.77 4.05 1.61
N THR A 79 8.86 5.02 1.66
CA THR A 79 7.43 4.76 1.88
C THR A 79 6.55 5.45 0.83
N LEU A 80 5.35 4.91 0.65
CA LEU A 80 4.23 5.46 -0.09
C LEU A 80 3.03 5.52 0.84
N ASP A 81 2.28 6.60 0.77
CA ASP A 81 0.98 6.70 1.43
C ASP A 81 -0.10 6.13 0.51
N LEU A 82 -0.99 5.33 1.07
CA LEU A 82 -2.11 4.72 0.36
C LEU A 82 -3.41 5.11 1.04
N VAL A 83 -4.32 5.70 0.27
CA VAL A 83 -5.64 6.12 0.72
C VAL A 83 -6.69 5.45 -0.18
N PRO A 84 -7.35 4.39 0.30
CA PRO A 84 -8.38 3.72 -0.48
C PRO A 84 -9.70 4.47 -0.41
N SER A 85 -10.41 4.50 -1.52
CA SER A 85 -11.78 5.01 -1.65
C SER A 85 -12.66 4.01 -2.39
N LYS A 86 -13.98 4.26 -2.39
CA LYS A 86 -14.96 3.46 -3.12
C LYS A 86 -14.64 3.31 -4.61
N LYS A 87 -14.11 4.35 -5.25
CA LYS A 87 -13.86 4.35 -6.72
C LYS A 87 -12.45 3.92 -7.08
N GLU A 88 -11.48 4.33 -6.29
CA GLU A 88 -10.06 4.21 -6.64
C GLU A 88 -9.20 4.15 -5.38
N ILE A 89 -7.96 3.72 -5.55
CA ILE A 89 -6.95 3.75 -4.50
C ILE A 89 -5.96 4.84 -4.86
N LEU A 90 -5.83 5.85 -4.01
CA LEU A 90 -4.85 6.90 -4.18
C LEU A 90 -3.51 6.43 -3.60
N MET A 91 -2.47 6.40 -4.42
CA MET A 91 -1.08 6.22 -3.99
C MET A 91 -0.37 7.57 -4.03
N ALA A 92 0.29 7.94 -2.94
CA ALA A 92 0.99 9.18 -2.78
C ALA A 92 2.46 8.92 -2.45
N ASP A 93 3.34 9.54 -3.23
CA ASP A 93 4.78 9.49 -3.07
C ASP A 93 5.24 10.67 -2.21
N SER A 94 5.10 10.52 -0.90
CA SER A 94 5.44 11.57 0.07
C SER A 94 6.93 11.96 0.07
N HIS A 95 7.79 11.15 -0.56
CA HIS A 95 9.22 11.40 -0.67
C HIS A 95 9.61 11.97 -2.05
N SER A 96 8.63 12.28 -2.91
CA SER A 96 8.81 12.83 -4.27
C SER A 96 9.93 12.11 -5.03
N THR A 97 9.91 10.78 -5.00
CA THR A 97 10.87 9.91 -5.68
C THR A 97 10.78 9.99 -7.21
N GLY A 98 9.72 10.62 -7.72
CA GLY A 98 9.44 10.79 -9.14
C GLY A 98 8.68 9.61 -9.75
N ALA A 99 8.13 8.71 -8.92
CA ALA A 99 7.36 7.58 -9.38
C ALA A 99 6.02 8.00 -10.01
N PHE A 100 5.39 9.05 -9.47
CA PHE A 100 4.09 9.54 -9.92
C PHE A 100 4.18 11.00 -10.42
N ALA A 101 3.39 11.32 -11.44
CA ALA A 101 3.34 12.68 -11.96
C ALA A 101 2.61 13.59 -10.95
N GLY A 102 3.34 14.48 -10.29
CA GLY A 102 2.78 15.30 -9.21
C GLY A 102 2.62 14.54 -7.90
N ASP A 103 3.43 13.50 -7.68
CA ASP A 103 3.53 12.72 -6.45
C ASP A 103 2.25 11.96 -6.05
N LEU A 104 1.25 11.92 -6.92
CA LEU A 104 -0.03 11.26 -6.69
C LEU A 104 -0.40 10.42 -7.91
N HIS A 105 -0.90 9.21 -7.67
CA HIS A 105 -1.45 8.34 -8.71
C HIS A 105 -2.73 7.66 -8.24
N GLN A 106 -3.73 7.64 -9.12
CA GLN A 106 -5.02 7.03 -8.87
C GLN A 106 -5.09 5.65 -9.51
N CYS A 107 -5.00 4.61 -8.69
CA CYS A 107 -5.12 3.22 -9.13
C CYS A 107 -6.60 2.83 -9.21
N VAL A 108 -7.09 2.58 -10.43
CA VAL A 108 -8.48 2.19 -10.67
C VAL A 108 -8.67 0.66 -10.72
N ASP A 109 -7.61 -0.08 -11.04
CA ASP A 109 -7.61 -1.53 -11.15
C ASP A 109 -6.30 -2.15 -10.66
N GLU A 110 -6.33 -3.47 -10.46
CA GLU A 110 -5.21 -4.26 -9.95
C GLU A 110 -4.00 -4.20 -10.87
N THR A 111 -4.20 -4.19 -12.19
CA THR A 111 -3.10 -4.19 -13.17
C THR A 111 -2.32 -2.87 -13.11
N ASP A 112 -3.03 -1.75 -13.00
CA ASP A 112 -2.40 -0.44 -12.81
C ASP A 112 -1.67 -0.35 -11.48
N ALA A 113 -2.26 -0.86 -10.38
CA ALA A 113 -1.59 -0.89 -9.09
C ALA A 113 -0.28 -1.69 -9.12
N VAL A 114 -0.26 -2.87 -9.76
CA VAL A 114 0.96 -3.66 -9.95
C VAL A 114 2.00 -2.88 -10.75
N ALA A 115 1.59 -2.23 -11.85
CA ALA A 115 2.50 -1.45 -12.69
C ALA A 115 3.14 -0.29 -11.91
N GLN A 116 2.34 0.45 -11.14
CA GLN A 116 2.80 1.56 -10.32
C GLN A 116 3.72 1.12 -9.18
N LEU A 117 3.38 0.05 -8.46
CA LEU A 117 4.21 -0.50 -7.38
C LEU A 117 5.56 -0.97 -7.91
N ASN A 118 5.59 -1.66 -9.05
CA ASN A 118 6.83 -2.09 -9.71
C ASN A 118 7.66 -0.89 -10.19
N LYS A 119 7.01 0.13 -10.75
CA LYS A 119 7.68 1.37 -11.17
C LYS A 119 8.33 2.08 -10.00
N TRP A 120 7.57 2.29 -8.91
CA TRP A 120 8.11 2.91 -7.70
C TRP A 120 9.25 2.09 -7.13
N HIS A 121 9.06 0.78 -6.95
CA HIS A 121 10.09 -0.13 -6.47
C HIS A 121 11.36 -0.01 -7.32
N SER A 122 11.28 -0.06 -8.65
CA SER A 122 12.45 0.09 -9.54
C SER A 122 13.22 1.41 -9.34
N LEU A 123 12.53 2.50 -8.97
CA LEU A 123 13.15 3.80 -8.71
C LEU A 123 13.82 3.88 -7.34
N VAL A 124 13.14 3.38 -6.29
CA VAL A 124 13.64 3.48 -4.91
C VAL A 124 14.57 2.33 -4.55
N HIS A 125 14.42 1.17 -5.18
CA HIS A 125 15.29 0.02 -5.07
C HIS A 125 16.51 0.24 -5.96
N SER A 126 17.51 0.93 -5.43
CA SER A 126 18.83 1.02 -6.06
C SER A 126 19.68 -0.19 -5.63
N PRO A 127 19.94 -1.19 -6.49
CA PRO A 127 20.86 -2.30 -6.16
C PRO A 127 22.34 -1.85 -6.04
N GLY A 128 22.64 -0.54 -6.06
CA GLY A 128 23.98 0.01 -6.12
C GLY A 128 24.38 1.01 -5.02
N SER A 129 23.53 1.36 -4.05
CA SER A 129 23.93 2.33 -3.00
C SER A 129 24.59 1.71 -1.76
N ARG A 130 24.98 0.43 -1.81
CA ARG A 130 25.87 -0.16 -0.81
C ARG A 130 27.29 -0.13 -1.39
N PHE A 131 28.12 0.73 -0.81
CA PHE A 131 29.57 0.93 -1.02
C PHE A 131 29.98 1.92 -2.14
N GLU A 132 30.07 3.21 -1.77
CA GLU A 132 31.29 4.00 -1.97
C GLU A 132 31.93 4.28 -0.60
#